data_AF-A0A1T5CVR7-F1
#
_entry.id   AF-A0A1T5CVR7-F1
#
_cell.length_a   1.000
_cell.length_b   1.000
_cell.length_c   1.000
_cell.angle_alpha   90.00
_cell.angle_beta   90.00
_cell.angle_gamma   90.00
#
_symmetry.space_group_name_H-M   'P 1'
#
loop_
_entity.id
_entity.type
_entity.pdbx_description
1 polymer ?
#
loop_
_entity_poly.entity_id
_entity_poly.type
_entity_poly.pdbx_seq_one_letter_code
_entity_poly.pdbx_strand_id
1 'polypeptide(L)'
;MSVVTGVCLFTGPAEDPRLIKAVTDWLAKRNFGPLKDVADHGGGTKHPQRREYSAGYNYFVNPAEFAEFVLGLEWDWPENVVLITQPEHGRMSVWRRT
;
A
#
# COMPACT_ATOMS: atom_id res chain seq x y z
N MET A 1 5.26 19.85 14.48
CA MET A 1 5.47 18.40 14.63
C MET A 1 4.99 17.72 13.36
N SER A 2 5.81 16.85 12.77
CA SER A 2 5.40 15.94 11.69
C SER A 2 4.44 14.90 12.28
N VAL A 3 3.43 14.48 11.53
CA VAL A 3 2.59 13.32 11.88
C VAL A 3 2.64 12.38 10.69
N VAL A 4 3.52 11.39 10.76
CA VAL A 4 3.77 10.47 9.65
C VAL A 4 2.86 9.23 9.77
N THR A 5 2.29 8.80 8.66
CA THR A 5 1.65 7.48 8.53
C THR A 5 2.44 6.66 7.53
N GLY A 6 2.98 5.53 7.99
CA GLY A 6 3.55 4.52 7.12
C GLY A 6 2.44 3.78 6.39
N VAL A 7 2.61 3.54 5.11
CA VAL A 7 1.71 2.76 4.26
C VAL A 7 2.53 1.66 3.61
N CYS A 8 2.05 0.43 3.70
CA CYS A 8 2.65 -0.76 3.10
C CYS A 8 1.56 -1.59 2.43
N LEU A 9 1.76 -1.94 1.17
CA LEU A 9 0.82 -2.69 0.34
C LEU A 9 1.53 -3.95 -0.19
N PHE A 10 0.96 -5.11 0.11
CA PHE A 10 1.38 -6.39 -0.44
C PHE A 10 0.41 -6.86 -1.50
N THR A 11 0.96 -7.42 -2.58
CA THR A 11 0.21 -7.84 -3.77
C THR A 11 0.83 -9.10 -4.39
N GLY A 12 0.14 -9.69 -5.37
CA GLY A 12 0.64 -10.82 -6.13
C GLY A 12 1.84 -10.47 -7.03
N PRO A 13 2.68 -11.45 -7.38
CA PRO A 13 3.94 -11.22 -8.10
C PRO A 13 3.76 -10.76 -9.56
N ALA A 14 2.58 -11.02 -10.15
CA ALA A 14 2.24 -10.73 -11.55
C ALA A 14 1.11 -9.69 -11.68
N GLU A 15 1.03 -8.73 -10.76
CA GLU A 15 -0.03 -7.72 -10.77
C GLU A 15 -0.03 -6.86 -12.05
N ASP A 16 -1.21 -6.41 -12.46
CA ASP A 16 -1.36 -5.45 -13.55
C ASP A 16 -0.79 -4.06 -13.14
N PRO A 17 0.24 -3.52 -13.84
CA PRO A 17 0.80 -2.20 -13.56
C PRO A 17 -0.22 -1.06 -13.55
N ARG A 18 -1.37 -1.23 -14.22
CA ARG A 18 -2.47 -0.25 -14.22
C ARG A 18 -3.09 -0.08 -12.84
N LEU A 19 -3.14 -1.13 -12.02
CA LEU A 19 -3.71 -1.05 -10.66
C LEU A 19 -2.78 -0.26 -9.74
N ILE A 20 -1.48 -0.50 -9.81
CA ILE A 20 -0.48 0.30 -9.07
C ILE A 20 -0.49 1.76 -9.54
N LYS A 21 -0.69 1.99 -10.85
CA LYS A 21 -0.90 3.35 -11.37
C LYS A 21 -2.17 3.98 -10.78
N ALA A 22 -3.28 3.25 -10.66
CA ALA A 22 -4.51 3.75 -10.06
C ALA A 22 -4.30 4.14 -8.58
N VAL A 23 -3.54 3.34 -7.81
CA VAL A 23 -3.12 3.68 -6.44
C VAL A 23 -2.30 4.96 -6.40
N THR A 24 -1.32 5.09 -7.30
CA THR A 24 -0.51 6.30 -7.43
C THR A 24 -1.35 7.52 -7.78
N ASP A 25 -2.28 7.40 -8.74
CA ASP A 25 -3.16 8.49 -9.15
C ASP A 25 -4.10 8.91 -8.01
N TRP A 26 -4.59 7.97 -7.19
CA TRP A 26 -5.42 8.27 -6.02
C TRP A 26 -4.67 9.09 -4.97
N LEU A 27 -3.41 8.72 -4.72
CA LEU A 27 -2.51 9.43 -3.79
C LEU A 27 -2.16 10.82 -4.32
N ALA A 28 -1.82 10.93 -5.60
CA ALA A 28 -1.48 12.19 -6.25
C ALA A 28 -2.63 13.22 -6.18
N LYS A 29 -3.88 12.78 -6.38
CA LYS A 29 -5.08 13.64 -6.23
C LYS A 29 -5.24 14.24 -4.83
N ARG A 30 -4.57 13.67 -3.82
CA ARG A 30 -4.58 14.11 -2.42
C ARG A 30 -3.24 14.74 -2.00
N ASN A 31 -2.40 15.11 -2.96
CA ASN A 31 -1.06 15.69 -2.77
C ASN A 31 -0.07 14.75 -2.05
N PHE A 32 -0.24 13.44 -2.19
CA PHE A 32 0.71 12.45 -1.71
C PHE A 32 1.56 11.88 -2.86
N GLY A 33 2.79 11.50 -2.56
CA GLY A 33 3.69 10.82 -3.51
C GLY A 33 3.30 9.36 -3.76
N PRO A 34 3.84 8.72 -4.81
CA PRO A 34 3.59 7.31 -5.11
C PRO A 34 4.14 6.39 -4.01
N LEU A 35 3.58 5.18 -3.92
CA LEU A 35 4.25 4.09 -3.21
C LEU A 35 5.49 3.65 -4.01
N LYS A 36 6.54 3.21 -3.31
CA LYS A 36 7.74 2.67 -3.95
C LYS A 36 7.73 1.16 -3.87
N ASP A 37 8.07 0.50 -4.98
CA ASP A 37 8.38 -0.93 -4.95
C ASP A 37 9.64 -1.13 -4.10
N VAL A 38 9.51 -1.86 -3.00
CA VAL A 38 10.60 -2.15 -2.05
C VAL A 38 10.95 -3.64 -2.02
N ALA A 39 10.29 -4.47 -2.82
CA ALA A 39 10.56 -5.90 -2.87
C ALA A 39 12.02 -6.20 -3.30
N ASP A 40 12.60 -5.36 -4.16
CA ASP A 40 13.99 -5.45 -4.62
C ASP A 40 15.03 -5.08 -3.53
N HIS A 41 14.57 -4.46 -2.44
CA HIS A 41 15.40 -4.05 -1.31
C HIS A 41 15.08 -4.84 -0.03
N GLY A 42 14.20 -5.83 -0.10
CA GLY A 42 13.90 -6.74 1.01
C GLY A 42 15.09 -7.63 1.34
N GLY A 43 15.41 -7.78 2.62
CA GLY A 43 16.48 -8.68 3.08
C GLY A 43 16.11 -10.16 2.92
N GLY A 44 17.09 -11.03 2.66
CA GLY A 44 16.90 -12.49 2.62
C GLY A 44 17.76 -13.20 1.57
N THR A 45 17.62 -14.52 1.46
CA THR A 45 18.34 -15.36 0.48
C THR A 45 17.49 -15.76 -0.73
N LYS A 46 16.22 -15.33 -0.78
CA LYS A 46 15.28 -15.64 -1.87
C LYS A 46 14.41 -14.42 -2.17
N HIS A 47 14.04 -14.27 -3.44
CA HIS A 47 13.10 -13.24 -3.86
C HIS A 47 11.70 -13.52 -3.28
N PRO A 48 11.00 -12.50 -2.77
CA PRO A 48 9.62 -12.65 -2.36
C PRO A 48 8.77 -13.09 -3.56
N GLN A 49 7.89 -14.08 -3.37
CA GLN A 49 6.87 -14.43 -4.36
C GLN A 49 5.67 -13.47 -4.35
N ARG A 50 5.90 -12.24 -3.89
CA ARG A 50 4.94 -11.15 -3.72
C ARG A 50 5.64 -9.84 -4.01
N ARG A 51 4.89 -8.79 -4.33
CA ARG A 51 5.43 -7.44 -4.39
C ARG A 51 5.07 -6.67 -3.13
N GLU A 52 5.90 -5.70 -2.79
CA GLU A 52 5.72 -4.84 -1.62
C GLU A 52 5.91 -3.38 -2.05
N TYR A 53 4.91 -2.57 -1.76
CA TYR A 53 4.87 -1.15 -2.06
C TYR A 53 4.77 -0.33 -0.77
N SER A 54 5.73 0.56 -0.52
CA SER A 54 5.82 1.27 0.77
C SER A 54 6.12 2.76 0.62
N ALA A 55 5.53 3.59 1.49
CA ALA A 55 5.81 5.02 1.63
C ALA A 55 5.41 5.58 3.02
N GLY A 56 5.85 6.79 3.33
CA GLY A 56 5.43 7.54 4.52
C GLY A 56 4.80 8.88 4.14
N TYR A 57 3.64 9.20 4.73
CA TYR A 57 2.88 10.41 4.42
C TYR A 57 2.63 11.25 5.66
N ASN A 58 2.89 12.56 5.56
CA ASN A 58 2.49 13.51 6.59
C ASN A 58 1.01 13.83 6.49
N TYR A 59 0.31 13.88 7.63
CA TYR A 59 -1.11 14.24 7.72
C TYR A 59 -2.01 13.34 6.85
N PHE A 60 -1.78 12.02 6.88
CA PHE A 60 -2.61 11.06 6.14
C PHE A 60 -4.00 10.92 6.80
N VAL A 61 -5.00 11.60 6.25
CA VAL A 61 -6.26 11.90 6.97
C VAL A 61 -7.23 10.71 6.99
N ASN A 62 -7.19 9.79 6.02
CA ASN A 62 -8.21 8.73 5.92
C ASN A 62 -7.68 7.36 5.44
N PRO A 63 -7.14 6.54 6.35
CA PRO A 63 -6.69 5.19 6.02
C PRO A 63 -7.81 4.23 5.58
N ALA A 64 -9.03 4.40 6.10
CA ALA A 64 -10.16 3.54 5.75
C ALA A 64 -10.62 3.77 4.30
N GLU A 65 -10.78 5.02 3.88
CA GLU A 65 -11.11 5.35 2.48
C GLU A 65 -10.02 4.89 1.51
N PHE A 66 -8.75 5.01 1.91
CA PHE A 66 -7.66 4.48 1.11
C PHE A 66 -7.75 2.95 0.99
N ALA A 67 -8.03 2.26 2.10
CA ALA A 67 -8.22 0.81 2.11
C ALA A 67 -9.40 0.36 1.25
N GLU A 68 -10.55 1.03 1.34
CA GLU A 68 -11.72 0.76 0.51
C GLU A 68 -11.40 0.92 -0.97
N PHE A 69 -10.68 1.99 -1.35
CA PHE A 69 -10.24 2.19 -2.72
C PHE A 69 -9.30 1.08 -3.19
N VAL A 70 -8.23 0.80 -2.43
CA VAL A 70 -7.22 -0.22 -2.80
C VAL A 70 -7.85 -1.60 -2.91
N LEU A 71 -8.66 -2.02 -1.94
CA LEU A 71 -9.30 -3.34 -1.92
C LEU A 71 -10.46 -3.47 -2.92
N GLY A 72 -11.02 -2.34 -3.36
CA GLY A 72 -12.07 -2.28 -4.39
C GLY A 72 -11.56 -2.43 -5.83
N LEU A 73 -10.25 -2.37 -6.06
CA LEU A 73 -9.67 -2.61 -7.38
C LEU A 73 -9.86 -4.08 -7.83
N GLU A 74 -9.92 -4.29 -9.15
CA GLU A 74 -10.04 -5.61 -9.78
C GLU A 74 -8.69 -6.32 -9.83
N TRP A 75 -8.20 -6.74 -8.67
CA TRP A 75 -6.98 -7.55 -8.57
C TRP A 75 -7.19 -8.95 -9.12
N ASP A 76 -6.16 -9.51 -9.77
CA ASP A 76 -6.18 -10.91 -10.26
C ASP A 76 -6.29 -11.93 -9.11
N TRP A 77 -5.68 -11.60 -7.96
CA TRP A 77 -5.65 -12.44 -6.76
C TRP A 77 -6.02 -11.60 -5.53
N PRO A 78 -7.30 -11.19 -5.40
CA PRO A 78 -7.74 -10.22 -4.40
C PRO A 78 -7.48 -10.68 -2.95
N GLU A 79 -7.47 -11.98 -2.68
CA GLU A 79 -7.17 -12.58 -1.38
C GLU A 79 -5.70 -12.40 -0.96
N ASN A 80 -4.81 -12.18 -1.92
CA ASN A 80 -3.38 -11.94 -1.68
C ASN A 80 -3.06 -10.47 -1.44
N VAL A 81 -4.05 -9.57 -1.53
CA VAL A 81 -3.88 -8.14 -1.33
C VAL A 81 -4.01 -7.79 0.14
N VAL A 82 -2.97 -7.17 0.69
CA VAL A 82 -2.93 -6.75 2.09
C VAL A 82 -2.45 -5.32 2.17
N LEU A 83 -3.27 -4.44 2.73
CA LEU A 83 -2.87 -3.07 3.04
C LEU A 83 -2.60 -2.95 4.54
N ILE A 84 -1.52 -2.28 4.88
CA ILE A 84 -1.15 -1.92 6.25
C ILE A 84 -0.95 -0.41 6.30
N THR A 85 -1.52 0.24 7.30
CA THR A 85 -1.12 1.60 7.67
C THR A 85 -0.74 1.65 9.13
N GLN A 86 0.33 2.37 9.39
CA GLN A 86 0.90 2.54 10.71
C GLN A 86 1.01 4.04 11.00
N PRO A 87 0.09 4.62 11.78
CA PRO A 87 0.28 5.98 12.25
C PRO A 87 1.47 6.04 13.22
N GLU A 88 2.18 7.17 13.24
CA GLU A 88 3.30 7.43 14.15
C GLU A 88 2.91 7.27 15.63
N HIS A 89 1.67 7.62 15.96
CA HIS A 89 1.05 7.36 17.24
C HIS A 89 -0.30 6.66 17.05
N GLY A 90 -0.51 5.56 17.76
CA GLY A 90 -1.77 4.82 17.73
C GLY A 90 -1.63 3.40 17.21
N ARG A 91 -2.77 2.81 16.81
CA ARG A 91 -2.86 1.41 16.44
C ARG A 91 -2.63 1.22 14.94
N MET A 92 -1.77 0.27 14.61
CA MET A 92 -1.63 -0.24 13.24
C MET A 92 -2.94 -0.89 12.78
N SER A 93 -3.31 -0.61 11.54
CA SER A 93 -4.48 -1.20 10.90
C SER A 93 -4.05 -2.07 9.73
N VAL A 94 -4.73 -3.21 9.56
CA VAL A 94 -4.49 -4.18 8.50
C VAL A 94 -5.82 -4.42 7.80
N TRP A 95 -5.84 -4.23 6.48
CA TRP A 95 -7.03 -4.44 5.65
C TRP A 95 -6.78 -5.52 4.62
N ARG A 96 -7.77 -6.39 4.47
CA ARG A 96 -7.79 -7.52 3.55
C ARG A 96 -9.21 -7.69 3.02
N ARG A 97 -9.36 -8.15 1.79
CA ARG A 97 -10.66 -8.58 1.27
C ARG A 97 -10.97 -9.97 1.84
N THR A 98 -12.12 -10.11 2.49
CA THR A 98 -12.67 -11.40 2.95
C THR A 98 -13.39 -12.11 1.83
#